data_AF-A0A2E4F4M3-F1
#
_entry.id   AF-A0A2E4F4M3-F1
#
_cell.length_a   1.000
_cell.length_b   1.000
_cell.length_c   1.000
_cell.angle_alpha   90.00
_cell.angle_beta   90.00
_cell.angle_gamma   90.00
#
_symmetry.space_group_name_H-M   'P 1'
#
loop_
_entity.id
_entity.type
_entity.pdbx_description
1 polymer ?
#
loop_
_entity_poly.entity_id
_entity_poly.type
_entity_poly.pdbx_seq_one_letter_code
_entity_poly.pdbx_strand_id
1 'polypeptide(L)'
;MGSKYYFAYSLIPYLLGLLVLVSFENPIWAWVYLGLFGVGSGLRATIVPVVLSEFYGTQHIGAIRSFVATLGVFASAIGPPTLGFALDQNISISLMTTIAITYFIFSILLALYANLLEKKTK
;
A
#
# COMPACT_ATOMS: atom_id res chain seq x y z
N MET A 1 15.95 8.93 11.72
CA MET A 1 16.51 7.56 11.93
C MET A 1 15.45 6.45 12.06
N GLY A 2 14.13 6.73 12.11
CA GLY A 2 13.11 5.68 12.30
C GLY A 2 12.10 5.49 11.16
N SER A 3 11.72 6.55 10.43
CA SER A 3 10.50 6.57 9.59
C SER A 3 10.52 5.56 8.41
N LYS A 4 11.67 5.39 7.76
CA LYS A 4 11.83 4.51 6.59
C LYS A 4 11.59 3.02 6.89
N TYR A 5 11.96 2.57 8.10
CA TYR A 5 11.66 1.22 8.55
C TYR A 5 10.15 1.02 8.69
N TYR A 6 9.47 1.99 9.33
CA TYR A 6 8.01 1.92 9.52
C TYR A 6 7.24 1.93 8.20
N PHE A 7 7.79 2.49 7.12
CA PHE A 7 7.13 2.44 5.81
C PHE A 7 6.92 1.01 5.31
N ALA A 8 7.93 0.14 5.40
CA ALA A 8 7.78 -1.27 5.03
C ALA A 8 6.77 -1.99 5.94
N TYR A 9 6.80 -1.73 7.25
CA TYR A 9 5.84 -2.30 8.20
C TYR A 9 4.40 -1.81 7.97
N SER A 10 4.22 -0.59 7.44
CA SER A 10 2.89 -0.04 7.11
C SER A 10 2.15 -0.82 6.02
N LEU A 11 2.87 -1.63 5.23
CA LEU A 11 2.32 -2.49 4.18
C LEU A 11 1.82 -3.84 4.71
N ILE A 12 2.27 -4.27 5.90
CA ILE A 12 1.92 -5.57 6.49
C ILE A 12 0.41 -5.69 6.78
N PRO A 13 -0.27 -4.68 7.39
CA PRO A 13 -1.71 -4.77 7.63
C PRO A 13 -2.51 -5.00 6.34
N TYR A 14 -2.10 -4.38 5.22
CA TYR A 14 -2.75 -4.59 3.93
C TYR A 14 -2.58 -6.03 3.44
N LEU A 15 -1.37 -6.59 3.53
CA LEU A 15 -1.11 -7.98 3.16
C LEU A 15 -1.94 -8.94 4.01
N LEU A 16 -2.01 -8.72 5.33
CA LEU A 16 -2.84 -9.53 6.22
C LEU A 16 -4.33 -9.42 5.86
N GLY A 17 -4.82 -8.23 5.52
CA GLY A 17 -6.19 -8.03 5.06
C GLY A 17 -6.49 -8.86 3.80
N LEU A 18 -5.61 -8.82 2.80
CA LEU A 18 -5.78 -9.61 1.57
C LEU A 18 -5.71 -11.11 1.83
N LEU A 19 -4.86 -11.57 2.75
CA LEU A 19 -4.79 -12.97 3.15
C LEU A 19 -6.08 -13.44 3.82
N VAL A 20 -6.70 -12.60 4.65
CA VAL A 20 -8.04 -12.88 5.20
C VAL A 20 -9.07 -12.97 4.08
N LEU A 21 -9.05 -12.04 3.13
CA LEU A 21 -10.01 -11.99 2.02
C LEU A 21 -9.94 -13.22 1.10
N VAL A 22 -8.76 -13.78 0.85
CA VAL A 22 -8.62 -14.99 0.02
C VAL A 22 -8.89 -16.29 0.79
N SER A 23 -8.72 -16.28 2.12
CA SER A 23 -8.83 -17.50 2.95
C SER A 23 -10.25 -17.79 3.42
N PHE A 24 -11.12 -16.78 3.48
CA PHE A 24 -12.46 -16.92 4.03
C PHE A 24 -13.53 -16.40 3.05
N GLU A 25 -14.49 -17.27 2.73
CA GLU A 25 -15.62 -16.92 1.84
C GLU A 25 -16.79 -16.26 2.57
N ASN A 26 -16.84 -16.36 3.91
CA ASN A 26 -17.94 -15.82 4.69
C ASN A 26 -17.90 -14.27 4.73
N PRO A 27 -18.99 -13.56 4.40
CA PRO A 27 -19.05 -12.09 4.36
C PRO A 27 -18.63 -11.39 5.66
N ILE A 28 -18.73 -12.06 6.81
CA ILE A 28 -18.34 -11.48 8.11
C ILE A 28 -16.85 -11.08 8.15
N TRP A 29 -16.00 -11.78 7.38
CA TRP A 29 -14.57 -11.50 7.30
C TRP A 29 -14.24 -10.22 6.51
N ALA A 30 -15.19 -9.67 5.76
CA ALA A 30 -15.03 -8.38 5.10
C ALA A 30 -14.77 -7.26 6.13
N TRP A 31 -15.36 -7.33 7.32
CA TRP A 31 -15.09 -6.35 8.39
C TRP A 31 -13.65 -6.42 8.90
N VAL A 32 -13.08 -7.63 9.00
CA VAL A 32 -11.68 -7.82 9.40
C VAL A 32 -10.75 -7.30 8.32
N TYR A 33 -11.03 -7.61 7.05
CA TYR A 33 -10.31 -7.06 5.90
C TYR A 33 -10.31 -5.52 5.91
N LEU A 34 -11.50 -4.90 6.06
CA LEU A 34 -11.65 -3.45 6.09
C LEU A 34 -10.94 -2.82 7.29
N GLY A 35 -11.01 -3.46 8.47
CA GLY A 35 -10.31 -3.01 9.66
C GLY A 35 -8.79 -3.00 9.46
N LEU A 36 -8.23 -4.07 8.92
CA LEU A 36 -6.80 -4.16 8.61
C LEU A 36 -6.35 -3.16 7.54
N PHE A 37 -7.15 -2.98 6.49
CA PHE A 37 -6.90 -1.93 5.49
C PHE A 37 -6.98 -0.52 6.07
N GLY A 38 -7.91 -0.28 7.00
CA GLY A 38 -8.06 0.98 7.72
C GLY A 38 -6.81 1.30 8.56
N VAL A 39 -6.31 0.32 9.32
CA VAL A 39 -5.06 0.45 10.08
C VAL A 39 -3.87 0.75 9.16
N GLY A 40 -3.72 0.00 8.07
CA GLY A 40 -2.68 0.25 7.07
C GLY A 40 -2.75 1.66 6.48
N SER A 41 -3.97 2.14 6.21
CA SER A 41 -4.22 3.49 5.68
C SER A 41 -3.84 4.58 6.67
N GLY A 42 -4.23 4.44 7.94
CA GLY A 42 -3.86 5.39 8.99
C GLY A 42 -2.35 5.47 9.21
N LEU A 43 -1.66 4.33 9.19
CA LEU A 43 -0.19 4.28 9.28
C LEU A 43 0.45 5.02 8.10
N ARG A 44 0.01 4.74 6.87
CA ARG A 44 0.52 5.42 5.66
C ARG A 44 0.29 6.92 5.68
N ALA A 45 -0.89 7.37 6.11
CA ALA A 45 -1.22 8.79 6.20
C ALA A 45 -0.25 9.55 7.13
N THR A 46 0.30 8.87 8.13
CA THR A 46 1.26 9.45 9.09
C THR A 46 2.71 9.33 8.61
N ILE A 47 3.09 8.18 8.05
CA ILE A 47 4.49 7.89 7.67
C ILE A 47 4.89 8.59 6.38
N VAL A 48 4.03 8.60 5.35
CA VAL A 48 4.38 9.14 4.02
C VAL A 48 4.83 10.61 4.07
N PRO A 49 4.11 11.54 4.76
CA PRO A 49 4.56 12.92 4.84
C PRO A 49 5.92 13.08 5.53
N VAL A 50 6.18 12.28 6.58
CA VAL A 50 7.46 12.28 7.29
C VAL A 50 8.58 11.80 6.37
N VAL A 51 8.38 10.67 5.70
CA VAL A 51 9.35 10.11 4.74
C VAL A 51 9.68 11.11 3.64
N LEU A 52 8.68 11.78 3.05
CA LEU A 52 8.91 12.78 2.01
C LEU A 52 9.74 13.96 2.54
N SER A 53 9.47 14.42 3.77
CA SER A 53 10.25 15.51 4.38
C SER A 53 11.69 15.10 4.72
N GLU A 54 11.92 13.82 5.09
CA GLU A 54 13.26 13.30 5.36
C GLU A 54 14.10 13.20 4.07
N PHE A 55 13.48 12.80 2.95
CA PHE A 55 14.19 12.62 1.67
C PHE A 55 14.42 13.91 0.90
N TYR A 56 13.42 14.79 0.87
CA TYR A 56 13.44 15.97 0.01
C TYR A 56 13.63 17.29 0.77
N GLY A 57 13.73 17.21 2.11
CA GLY A 57 13.78 18.40 2.96
C GLY A 57 12.44 19.15 3.00
N THR A 58 12.44 20.33 3.62
CA THR A 58 11.23 21.13 3.85
C THR A 58 11.04 22.28 2.85
N GLN A 59 12.08 22.64 2.09
CA GLN A 59 12.08 23.83 1.23
C GLN A 59 11.00 23.80 0.14
N HIS A 60 10.73 22.64 -0.45
CA HIS A 60 9.71 22.45 -1.50
C HIS A 60 8.69 21.36 -1.16
N ILE A 61 8.52 21.05 0.12
CA ILE A 61 7.69 19.92 0.57
C ILE A 61 6.21 20.08 0.22
N GLY A 62 5.71 21.32 0.15
CA GLY A 62 4.35 21.62 -0.28
C GLY A 62 4.08 21.16 -1.71
N ALA A 63 4.96 21.51 -2.66
CA ALA A 63 4.82 21.11 -4.06
C ALA A 63 4.91 19.58 -4.24
N ILE A 64 5.86 18.94 -3.55
CA ILE A 64 6.04 17.49 -3.61
C ILE A 64 4.82 16.76 -3.05
N ARG A 65 4.28 17.19 -1.90
CA ARG A 65 3.09 16.57 -1.30
C ARG A 65 1.87 16.68 -2.20
N SER A 66 1.67 17.86 -2.81
CA SER A 66 0.57 18.06 -3.76
C SER A 66 0.72 17.15 -4.99
N PHE A 67 1.93 17.02 -5.53
CA PHE A 67 2.18 16.12 -6.66
C PHE A 67 1.91 14.65 -6.32
N VAL A 68 2.41 14.16 -5.18
CA VAL A 68 2.15 12.80 -4.70
C VAL A 68 0.66 12.57 -4.45
N ALA A 69 -0.06 13.55 -3.90
CA ALA A 69 -1.50 13.48 -3.69
C ALA A 69 -2.25 13.39 -5.03
N THR A 70 -1.89 14.20 -6.03
CA THR A 70 -2.47 14.14 -7.38
C THR A 70 -2.26 12.77 -8.02
N LEU A 71 -1.06 12.21 -7.93
CA LEU A 71 -0.79 10.85 -8.39
C LEU A 71 -1.63 9.81 -7.65
N GLY A 72 -1.81 9.98 -6.34
CA GLY A 72 -2.67 9.12 -5.52
C GLY A 72 -4.13 9.14 -5.96
N VAL A 73 -4.69 10.33 -6.23
CA VAL A 73 -6.06 10.48 -6.74
C VAL A 73 -6.18 9.83 -8.12
N PHE A 74 -5.24 10.11 -9.02
CA PHE A 74 -5.22 9.51 -10.36
C PHE A 74 -5.15 7.98 -10.31
N ALA A 75 -4.27 7.42 -9.47
CA ALA A 75 -4.16 5.98 -9.26
C ALA A 75 -5.47 5.38 -8.70
N SER A 76 -6.12 6.06 -7.75
CA SER A 76 -7.40 5.60 -7.20
C SER A 76 -8.54 5.65 -8.22
N ALA A 77 -8.51 6.60 -9.16
CA ALA A 77 -9.50 6.71 -10.22
C ALA A 77 -9.42 5.58 -11.26
N ILE A 78 -8.22 5.01 -11.47
CA ILE A 78 -8.02 3.85 -12.35
C ILE A 78 -8.58 2.56 -11.71
N GLY A 79 -8.61 2.48 -10.39
CA GLY A 79 -9.04 1.28 -9.66
C GLY A 79 -10.42 0.75 -10.08
N PRO A 80 -11.51 1.53 -9.95
CA PRO A 80 -12.86 1.06 -10.27
C PRO A 80 -13.05 0.61 -11.73
N PRO A 81 -12.58 1.36 -12.76
CA PRO A 81 -12.64 0.88 -14.16
C PRO A 81 -11.89 -0.42 -14.39
N THR A 82 -10.69 -0.58 -13.82
CA THR A 82 -9.90 -1.81 -13.98
C THR A 82 -10.56 -3.01 -13.31
N LEU A 83 -11.04 -2.84 -12.07
CA LEU A 83 -11.73 -3.90 -11.34
C LEU A 83 -13.08 -4.23 -11.98
N GLY A 84 -13.84 -3.22 -12.43
CA GLY A 84 -15.12 -3.39 -13.13
C GLY A 84 -14.96 -4.18 -14.42
N PHE A 85 -14.01 -3.79 -15.28
CA PHE A 85 -13.72 -4.53 -16.52
C PHE A 85 -13.31 -5.98 -16.24
N ALA A 86 -12.53 -6.23 -15.19
CA ALA A 86 -12.17 -7.59 -14.80
C ALA A 86 -13.38 -8.42 -14.36
N LEU A 87 -14.30 -7.83 -13.59
CA LEU A 87 -15.54 -8.48 -13.18
C LEU A 87 -16.45 -8.76 -14.39
N ASP A 88 -16.54 -7.83 -15.35
CA ASP A 88 -17.30 -8.01 -16.59
C ASP A 88 -16.79 -9.21 -17.42
N GLN A 89 -15.48 -9.50 -17.35
CA GLN A 89 -14.84 -10.66 -17.98
C GLN A 89 -14.95 -11.95 -17.14
N ASN A 90 -15.74 -11.96 -16.07
CA ASN A 90 -15.87 -13.07 -15.12
C ASN A 90 -14.54 -13.50 -14.48
N ILE A 91 -13.58 -12.58 -14.34
CA ILE A 91 -12.35 -12.86 -13.60
C ILE A 91 -12.70 -13.07 -12.12
N SER A 92 -12.25 -14.19 -11.57
CA SER A 92 -12.55 -14.53 -10.18
C SER A 92 -11.91 -13.53 -9.20
N ILE A 93 -12.66 -13.19 -8.14
CA ILE A 93 -12.17 -12.33 -7.05
C ILE A 93 -10.91 -12.93 -6.40
N SER A 94 -10.82 -14.27 -6.37
CA SER A 94 -9.63 -14.98 -5.88
C SER A 94 -8.39 -14.67 -6.72
N LEU A 95 -8.50 -14.64 -8.05
CA LEU A 95 -7.38 -14.27 -8.93
C LEU A 95 -6.96 -12.81 -8.72
N MET A 96 -7.93 -11.89 -8.64
CA MET A 96 -7.68 -10.46 -8.43
C MET A 96 -6.98 -10.21 -7.09
N THR A 97 -7.45 -10.90 -6.04
CA THR A 97 -6.86 -10.84 -4.70
C THR A 97 -5.46 -11.44 -4.68
N THR A 98 -5.23 -12.54 -5.40
CA THR A 98 -3.91 -13.17 -5.53
C THR A 98 -2.90 -12.23 -6.22
N ILE A 99 -3.31 -11.54 -7.29
CA ILE A 99 -2.49 -10.52 -7.95
C ILE A 99 -2.17 -9.37 -6.99
N ALA A 100 -3.14 -8.92 -6.19
CA ALA A 100 -2.89 -7.89 -5.18
C ALA A 100 -1.89 -8.38 -4.11
N ILE A 101 -2.02 -9.61 -3.63
CA ILE A 101 -1.10 -10.22 -2.65
C ILE A 101 0.33 -10.24 -3.20
N THR A 102 0.54 -10.72 -4.43
CA THR A 102 1.87 -10.78 -5.04
C THR A 102 2.47 -9.37 -5.22
N TYR A 103 1.65 -8.39 -5.60
CA TYR A 103 2.07 -6.98 -5.67
C TYR A 103 2.52 -6.43 -4.30
N PHE A 104 1.76 -6.70 -3.23
CA PHE A 104 2.12 -6.27 -1.88
C PHE A 104 3.38 -6.96 -1.36
N ILE A 105 3.54 -8.27 -1.61
CA ILE A 105 4.76 -9.01 -1.26
C ILE A 105 5.96 -8.39 -1.98
N PHE A 106 5.85 -8.17 -3.30
CA PHE A 106 6.92 -7.57 -4.07
C PHE A 106 7.27 -6.16 -3.58
N SER A 107 6.27 -5.36 -3.23
CA SER A 107 6.45 -4.01 -2.66
C SER A 107 7.18 -4.06 -1.31
N ILE A 108 6.84 -5.02 -0.44
CA ILE A 108 7.52 -5.22 0.85
C ILE A 108 8.97 -5.64 0.62
N LEU A 109 9.24 -6.58 -0.29
CA LEU A 109 10.59 -7.02 -0.62
C LEU A 109 11.46 -5.87 -1.14
N LEU A 110 10.93 -5.05 -2.05
CA LEU A 110 11.63 -3.86 -2.55
C LEU A 110 11.91 -2.85 -1.44
N ALA A 111 10.94 -2.60 -0.56
CA ALA A 111 11.13 -1.70 0.57
C ALA A 111 12.21 -2.22 1.54
N LEU A 112 12.24 -3.52 1.82
CA LEU A 112 13.28 -4.16 2.63
C LEU A 112 14.65 -4.11 1.93
N TYR A 113 14.72 -4.36 0.63
CA TYR A 113 15.95 -4.27 -0.14
C TYR A 113 16.53 -2.84 -0.14
N ALA A 114 15.69 -1.83 -0.33
CA ALA A 114 16.10 -0.43 -0.23
C ALA A 114 16.67 -0.10 1.17
N ASN A 115 16.05 -0.61 2.23
CA ASN A 115 16.54 -0.45 3.60
C ASN A 115 17.92 -1.12 3.83
N LEU A 116 18.16 -2.28 3.20
CA LEU A 116 19.45 -2.98 3.30
C LEU A 116 20.58 -2.24 2.57
N LEU A 117 20.29 -1.69 1.38
CA LEU A 117 21.26 -0.89 0.63
C LEU A 117 21.69 0.35 1.42
N GLU A 118 20.74 1.07 2.01
CA GLU A 118 21.06 2.28 2.78
C GLU A 118 21.92 1.98 4.03
N LYS A 119 21.75 0.80 4.64
CA LYS A 119 22.57 0.36 5.78
C LYS A 119 24.00 0.00 5.40
N LYS A 120 24.27 -0.31 4.12
CA LYS A 120 25.61 -0.66 3.60
C LYS A 120 26.43 0.56 3.17
N THR A 121 25.76 1.69 2.93
CA THR A 121 26.37 2.95 2.49
C THR A 121 26.72 3.89 3.66
N LYS A 122 26.29 3.56 4.88
CA LYS A 122 26.68 4.22 6.13
C LYS A 122 27.68 3.36 6.89
#